data_AF-A0A8I3MXU8-F1
#
_entry.id   AF-A0A8I3MXU8-F1
#
_cell.length_a   1.000
_cell.length_b   1.000
_cell.length_c   1.000
_cell.angle_alpha   90.00
_cell.angle_beta   90.00
_cell.angle_gamma   90.00
#
_symmetry.space_group_name_H-M   'P 1'
#
loop_
_entity.id
_entity.type
_entity.pdbx_description
1 polymer ?
#
loop_
_entity_poly.entity_id
_entity_poly.type
_entity_poly.pdbx_seq_one_letter_code
_entity_poly.pdbx_strand_id
1 'polypeptide(L)'
;MLGLVVWAPAPPRGFATFSDHRACARARAGWEAARLRGWGRGGSRRVMLGGSLGSRLLRGVGGSRGRFGSRGVREGGAAMAAGESMAQRMVWVDLEMTGLDIEKDQIIEMACLITDSDLNILAEGPNLIIKQPDELLDSMSDWCKEHHGKSGLTKAVKESTMTLQQAEYEFLSFVRQQTPPGLCPLAGNSVHADKKFLDKYMPQFMKHLHYRIIDVSTVKELCRALDDISESIKELQFYRNNIFKKKTDEKKRKIIENGENEKTVS
;
A
#
# COMPACT_ATOMS: atom_id res chain seq x y z
N MET A 1 51.63 -33.93 3.48
CA MET A 1 50.67 -32.82 3.34
C MET A 1 49.40 -33.20 4.07
N LEU A 2 49.24 -32.71 5.30
CA LEU A 2 48.01 -32.83 6.09
C LEU A 2 47.37 -31.44 6.08
N GLY A 3 46.23 -31.30 5.41
CA GLY A 3 45.46 -30.05 5.33
C GLY A 3 44.54 -29.93 6.53
N LEU A 4 44.83 -28.97 7.41
CA LEU A 4 44.03 -28.64 8.59
C LEU A 4 42.79 -27.84 8.15
N VAL A 5 41.60 -28.44 8.23
CA VAL A 5 40.33 -27.73 8.11
C VAL A 5 40.03 -27.09 9.46
N VAL A 6 40.15 -25.76 9.56
CA VAL A 6 39.79 -25.01 10.77
C VAL A 6 38.29 -24.73 10.75
N TRP A 7 37.57 -25.43 11.61
CA TRP A 7 36.16 -25.18 11.91
C TRP A 7 36.08 -23.91 12.77
N ALA A 8 35.43 -22.85 12.27
CA ALA A 8 35.10 -21.69 13.08
C ALA A 8 33.91 -22.03 14.00
N PRO A 9 33.96 -21.71 15.31
CA PRO A 9 32.84 -21.99 16.21
C PRO A 9 31.65 -21.08 15.89
N ALA A 10 30.45 -21.66 15.90
CA ALA A 10 29.20 -20.93 15.78
C ALA A 10 29.05 -19.88 16.90
N PRO A 11 28.48 -18.70 16.63
CA PRO A 11 28.27 -17.68 17.65
C PRO A 11 27.29 -18.17 18.73
N PRO A 12 27.42 -17.71 19.98
CA PRO A 12 26.60 -18.18 21.09
C PRO A 12 25.12 -17.84 20.89
N ARG A 13 24.25 -18.79 21.25
CA ARG A 13 22.79 -18.62 21.26
C ARG A 13 22.43 -17.53 22.26
N GLY A 14 21.92 -16.40 21.77
CA GLY A 14 21.54 -15.27 22.63
C GLY A 14 21.53 -13.89 21.96
N PHE A 15 21.84 -13.78 20.66
CA PHE A 15 21.59 -12.53 19.93
C PHE A 15 20.07 -12.33 19.78
N ALA A 16 19.50 -11.53 20.68
CA ALA A 16 18.15 -11.04 20.55
C ALA A 16 18.06 -10.18 19.29
N THR A 17 17.33 -10.66 18.29
CA THR A 17 16.92 -9.88 17.11
C THR A 17 16.01 -8.76 17.60
N PHE A 18 16.57 -7.55 17.73
CA PHE A 18 15.78 -6.36 18.03
C PHE A 18 15.21 -5.80 16.72
N SER A 19 14.39 -6.61 16.06
CA SER A 19 13.54 -6.18 14.96
C SER A 19 12.16 -6.00 15.59
N ASP A 20 11.64 -4.77 15.63
CA ASP A 20 10.28 -4.52 16.09
C ASP A 20 9.29 -5.01 15.02
N HIS A 21 9.22 -6.34 14.86
CA HIS A 21 8.22 -7.08 14.11
C HIS A 21 6.78 -6.69 14.53
N ARG A 22 6.62 -6.02 15.67
CA ARG A 22 5.34 -5.53 16.17
C ARG A 22 4.75 -4.41 15.32
N ALA A 23 5.51 -3.53 14.67
CA ALA A 23 4.92 -2.44 13.88
C ALA A 23 4.20 -2.98 12.63
N CYS A 24 4.86 -3.87 11.87
CA CYS A 24 4.28 -4.51 10.70
C CYS A 24 3.17 -5.51 11.08
N ALA A 25 3.32 -6.24 12.19
CA ALA A 25 2.28 -7.12 12.72
C ALA A 25 1.06 -6.34 13.25
N ARG A 26 1.25 -5.14 13.82
CA ARG A 26 0.15 -4.25 14.26
C ARG A 26 -0.64 -3.67 13.10
N ALA A 27 -0.01 -3.33 11.99
CA ALA A 27 -0.70 -2.90 10.77
C ALA A 27 -1.55 -4.03 10.17
N ARG A 28 -0.98 -5.24 10.08
CA ARG A 28 -1.71 -6.44 9.63
C ARG A 28 -2.85 -6.82 10.59
N ALA A 29 -2.61 -6.75 11.91
CA ALA A 29 -3.63 -6.98 12.92
C ALA A 29 -4.71 -5.89 12.94
N GLY A 30 -4.37 -4.64 12.62
CA GLY A 30 -5.34 -3.54 12.46
C GLY A 30 -6.30 -3.79 11.29
N TRP A 31 -5.77 -4.28 10.17
CA TRP A 31 -6.53 -4.67 8.98
C TRP A 31 -7.36 -5.94 9.20
N GLU A 32 -6.77 -7.02 9.73
CA GLU A 32 -7.49 -8.25 10.09
C GLU A 32 -8.56 -8.01 11.17
N ALA A 33 -8.32 -7.10 12.12
CA ALA A 33 -9.33 -6.69 13.11
C ALA A 33 -10.44 -5.83 12.50
N ALA A 34 -10.17 -5.04 11.46
CA ALA A 34 -11.20 -4.36 10.68
C ALA A 34 -12.00 -5.37 9.83
N ARG A 35 -11.37 -6.43 9.31
CA ARG A 35 -12.00 -7.54 8.57
C ARG A 35 -12.91 -8.41 9.47
N LEU A 36 -12.50 -8.72 10.71
CA LEU A 36 -13.24 -9.61 11.64
C LEU A 36 -14.38 -8.92 12.41
N ARG A 37 -14.37 -7.59 12.56
CA ARG A 37 -15.46 -6.82 13.19
C ARG A 37 -16.60 -6.56 12.20
N GLY A 38 -17.18 -7.63 11.63
CA GLY A 38 -18.27 -7.63 10.64
C GLY A 38 -19.03 -6.30 10.58
N TRP A 39 -18.80 -5.57 9.48
CA TRP A 39 -19.18 -4.16 9.36
C TRP A 39 -20.70 -4.02 9.53
N GLY A 40 -21.06 -3.31 10.59
CA GLY A 40 -22.43 -3.19 11.07
C GLY A 40 -23.36 -2.58 10.03
N ARG A 41 -24.56 -3.16 9.94
CA ARG A 41 -25.71 -2.71 9.15
C ARG A 41 -25.90 -1.18 9.24
N GLY A 42 -25.57 -0.45 8.18
CA GLY A 42 -25.89 0.97 8.00
C GLY A 42 -26.80 1.15 6.79
N GLY A 43 -28.05 1.54 7.03
CA GLY A 43 -29.17 1.43 6.08
C GLY A 43 -29.08 2.26 4.80
N SER A 44 -29.60 1.66 3.73
CA SER A 44 -29.89 2.28 2.44
C SER A 44 -30.84 3.48 2.63
N ARG A 45 -30.36 4.70 2.34
CA ARG A 45 -31.24 5.85 2.10
C ARG A 45 -31.51 5.98 0.61
N ARG A 46 -32.76 5.68 0.26
CA ARG A 46 -33.44 5.93 -1.02
C ARG A 46 -33.27 7.38 -1.46
N VAL A 47 -32.67 7.61 -2.62
CA VAL A 47 -32.68 8.90 -3.32
C VAL A 47 -34.04 9.05 -4.03
N MET A 48 -34.81 10.06 -3.63
CA MET A 48 -36.07 10.45 -4.28
C MET A 48 -35.77 11.27 -5.54
N LEU A 49 -36.26 10.81 -6.68
CA LEU A 49 -36.38 11.56 -7.92
C LEU A 49 -37.61 12.50 -7.83
N GLY A 50 -37.43 13.77 -8.14
CA GLY A 50 -38.49 14.74 -8.40
C GLY A 50 -37.86 16.08 -8.76
N GLY A 51 -38.32 16.86 -9.72
CA GLY A 51 -39.42 16.76 -10.67
C GLY A 51 -39.28 17.96 -11.61
N SER A 52 -39.66 17.78 -12.87
CA SER A 52 -39.83 18.85 -13.86
C SER A 52 -40.85 19.87 -13.38
N LEU A 53 -40.62 21.16 -13.64
CA LEU A 53 -41.64 22.17 -13.99
C LEU A 53 -41.00 23.55 -14.21
N GLY A 54 -41.46 24.25 -15.25
CA GLY A 54 -41.64 25.71 -15.18
C GLY A 54 -40.78 26.56 -16.12
N SER A 55 -41.15 26.58 -17.39
CA SER A 55 -40.89 27.69 -18.30
C SER A 55 -41.52 28.99 -17.78
N ARG A 56 -40.73 30.07 -17.67
CA ARG A 56 -41.23 31.45 -17.67
C ARG A 56 -40.26 32.40 -18.36
N LEU A 57 -40.72 32.89 -19.50
CA LEU A 57 -40.20 34.04 -20.23
C LEU A 57 -40.56 35.31 -19.45
N LEU A 58 -39.67 36.32 -19.39
CA LEU A 58 -40.00 37.75 -19.56
C LEU A 58 -38.71 38.60 -19.65
N ARG A 59 -38.84 39.68 -20.43
CA ARG A 59 -37.80 40.59 -20.96
C ARG A 59 -37.17 41.50 -19.90
N GLY A 60 -35.96 41.97 -20.18
CA GLY A 60 -35.38 43.18 -19.56
C GLY A 60 -34.11 43.64 -20.28
N VAL A 61 -34.21 44.69 -21.08
CA VAL A 61 -33.10 45.44 -21.71
C VAL A 61 -32.42 46.29 -20.63
N GLY A 62 -31.09 46.33 -20.63
CA GLY A 62 -30.34 47.25 -19.76
C GLY A 62 -28.83 47.05 -19.87
N GLY A 63 -28.21 47.69 -20.87
CA GLY A 63 -26.77 47.82 -20.94
C GLY A 63 -26.27 48.80 -19.86
N SER A 64 -25.37 48.33 -19.01
CA SER A 64 -24.56 49.19 -18.16
C SER A 64 -23.16 48.56 -18.03
N ARG A 65 -22.19 49.23 -18.66
CA ARG A 65 -20.76 49.04 -18.43
C ARG A 65 -20.48 49.27 -16.94
N GLY A 66 -20.09 48.21 -16.24
CA GLY A 66 -19.74 48.27 -14.82
C GLY A 66 -18.64 47.27 -14.49
N ARG A 67 -17.43 47.81 -14.29
CA ARG A 67 -16.31 47.29 -13.46
C ARG A 67 -16.03 45.78 -13.53
N PHE A 68 -14.98 45.42 -14.27
CA PHE A 68 -14.22 44.18 -14.06
C PHE A 68 -13.69 44.17 -12.61
N GLY A 69 -14.45 43.57 -11.71
CA GLY A 69 -14.05 43.35 -10.33
C GLY A 69 -13.09 42.18 -10.24
N SER A 70 -12.03 42.36 -9.45
CA SER A 70 -10.98 41.40 -9.06
C SER A 70 -11.47 40.15 -8.31
N ARG A 71 -12.77 39.78 -8.43
CA ARG A 71 -13.36 38.59 -7.81
C ARG A 71 -13.05 37.29 -8.57
N GLY A 72 -12.89 37.33 -9.90
CA GLY A 72 -12.67 36.13 -10.71
C GLY A 72 -11.31 35.45 -10.55
N VAL A 73 -10.28 36.17 -10.08
CA VAL A 73 -8.92 35.61 -9.91
C VAL A 73 -8.80 34.78 -8.62
N ARG A 74 -9.57 35.11 -7.58
CA ARG A 74 -9.48 34.44 -6.27
C ARG A 74 -10.21 33.08 -6.24
N GLU A 75 -11.31 32.95 -6.99
CA GLU A 75 -12.07 31.69 -7.08
C GLU A 75 -11.32 30.61 -7.88
N GLY A 76 -10.61 31.00 -8.94
CA GLY A 76 -9.78 30.07 -9.71
C GLY A 76 -8.62 29.48 -8.90
N GLY A 77 -7.99 30.27 -8.02
CA GLY A 77 -6.89 29.80 -7.17
C GLY A 77 -7.33 28.75 -6.13
N ALA A 78 -8.51 28.93 -5.53
CA ALA A 78 -9.04 27.97 -4.55
C ALA A 78 -9.45 26.64 -5.19
N ALA A 79 -10.07 26.69 -6.37
CA ALA A 79 -10.44 25.49 -7.13
C ALA A 79 -9.21 24.72 -7.63
N MET A 80 -8.16 25.42 -8.07
CA MET A 80 -6.89 24.79 -8.48
C MET A 80 -6.18 24.13 -7.29
N ALA A 81 -6.09 24.80 -6.14
CA ALA A 81 -5.49 24.23 -4.94
C ALA A 81 -6.26 23.00 -4.42
N ALA A 82 -7.60 23.07 -4.41
CA ALA A 82 -8.43 21.92 -4.07
C ALA A 82 -8.22 20.77 -5.09
N GLY A 83 -8.17 21.07 -6.38
CA GLY A 83 -7.88 20.11 -7.45
C GLY A 83 -6.53 19.42 -7.28
N GLU A 84 -5.48 20.17 -6.97
CA GLU A 84 -4.15 19.63 -6.69
C GLU A 84 -4.15 18.71 -5.46
N SER A 85 -4.82 19.09 -4.37
CA SER A 85 -4.93 18.22 -3.19
C SER A 85 -5.69 16.92 -3.48
N MET A 86 -6.72 17.00 -4.33
CA MET A 86 -7.53 15.84 -4.70
C MET A 86 -6.74 14.88 -5.61
N ALA A 87 -5.90 15.41 -6.50
CA ALA A 87 -5.06 14.62 -7.40
C ALA A 87 -3.99 13.80 -6.65
N GLN A 88 -3.60 14.22 -5.44
CA GLN A 88 -2.63 13.51 -4.60
C GLN A 88 -3.26 12.40 -3.74
N ARG A 89 -4.59 12.22 -3.80
CA ARG A 89 -5.27 11.12 -3.12
C ARG A 89 -4.84 9.76 -3.68
N MET A 90 -4.96 8.73 -2.84
CA MET A 90 -4.62 7.36 -3.19
C MET A 90 -5.86 6.48 -3.14
N VAL A 91 -5.99 5.58 -4.12
CA VAL A 91 -7.09 4.61 -4.17
C VAL A 91 -6.56 3.25 -3.73
N TRP A 92 -6.83 2.89 -2.48
CA TRP A 92 -6.40 1.63 -1.89
C TRP A 92 -7.35 0.52 -2.29
N VAL A 93 -6.80 -0.58 -2.77
CA VAL A 93 -7.56 -1.79 -3.15
C VAL A 93 -6.84 -3.02 -2.63
N ASP A 94 -7.64 -4.01 -2.24
CA ASP A 94 -7.21 -5.37 -1.91
C ASP A 94 -8.18 -6.33 -2.60
N LEU A 95 -7.65 -7.30 -3.34
CA LEU A 95 -8.44 -8.32 -4.01
C LEU A 95 -8.15 -9.69 -3.42
N GLU A 96 -9.21 -10.49 -3.30
CA GLU A 96 -9.07 -11.94 -3.19
C GLU A 96 -9.46 -12.55 -4.53
N MET A 97 -8.62 -13.47 -5.02
CA MET A 97 -8.83 -14.19 -6.28
C MET A 97 -8.85 -15.69 -6.04
N THR A 98 -9.36 -16.43 -7.03
CA THR A 98 -9.32 -17.90 -7.02
C THR A 98 -7.89 -18.46 -7.22
N GLY A 99 -6.96 -17.61 -7.64
CA GLY A 99 -5.55 -17.92 -7.88
C GLY A 99 -4.82 -16.75 -8.54
N LEU A 100 -3.68 -17.04 -9.20
CA LEU A 100 -2.78 -16.03 -9.79
C LEU A 100 -2.68 -16.11 -11.32
N ASP A 101 -3.34 -17.10 -11.95
CA ASP A 101 -3.38 -17.27 -13.41
C ASP A 101 -4.47 -16.36 -14.00
N ILE A 102 -4.06 -15.24 -14.58
CA ILE A 102 -4.97 -14.23 -15.15
C ILE A 102 -5.89 -14.78 -16.25
N GLU A 103 -5.53 -15.90 -16.90
CA GLU A 103 -6.34 -16.50 -17.96
C GLU A 103 -7.45 -17.43 -17.44
N LYS A 104 -7.37 -17.85 -16.18
CA LYS A 104 -8.31 -18.81 -15.59
C LYS A 104 -9.00 -18.26 -14.35
N ASP A 105 -8.21 -17.63 -13.48
CA ASP A 105 -8.65 -17.17 -12.18
C ASP A 105 -9.52 -15.91 -12.28
N GLN A 106 -10.40 -15.77 -11.29
CA GLN A 106 -11.38 -14.70 -11.21
C GLN A 106 -11.32 -14.01 -9.85
N ILE A 107 -11.83 -12.78 -9.81
CA ILE A 107 -11.98 -11.98 -8.59
C ILE A 107 -13.17 -12.52 -7.77
N ILE A 108 -12.98 -12.71 -6.46
CA ILE A 108 -14.00 -13.22 -5.54
C ILE A 108 -14.29 -12.29 -4.35
N GLU A 109 -13.36 -11.43 -3.96
CA GLU A 109 -13.60 -10.34 -2.98
C GLU A 109 -12.85 -9.09 -3.46
N MET A 110 -13.42 -7.92 -3.22
CA MET A 110 -12.74 -6.65 -3.43
C MET A 110 -13.16 -5.67 -2.34
N ALA A 111 -12.19 -4.95 -1.79
CA ALA A 111 -12.41 -3.81 -0.91
C ALA A 111 -11.71 -2.57 -1.47
N CYS A 112 -12.26 -1.39 -1.18
CA CYS A 112 -11.67 -0.12 -1.61
C CYS A 112 -11.73 0.95 -0.51
N LEU A 113 -10.71 1.80 -0.44
CA LEU A 113 -10.61 2.91 0.51
C LEU A 113 -9.85 4.07 -0.14
N ILE A 114 -10.14 5.30 0.29
CA ILE A 114 -9.48 6.51 -0.20
C ILE A 114 -8.73 7.19 0.94
N THR A 115 -7.49 7.56 0.69
CA THR A 115 -6.70 8.42 1.59
C THR A 115 -6.27 9.71 0.92
N ASP A 116 -5.91 10.71 1.72
CA ASP A 116 -5.09 11.83 1.27
C ASP A 116 -3.61 11.41 1.10
N SER A 117 -2.75 12.39 0.78
CA SER A 117 -1.31 12.22 0.63
C SER A 117 -0.59 11.81 1.92
N ASP A 118 -1.17 12.13 3.08
CA ASP A 118 -0.62 11.86 4.40
C ASP A 118 -1.17 10.55 5.00
N LEU A 119 -1.86 9.75 4.18
CA LEU A 119 -2.44 8.45 4.54
C LEU A 119 -3.62 8.54 5.52
N ASN A 120 -4.24 9.70 5.68
CA ASN A 120 -5.46 9.82 6.46
C ASN A 120 -6.64 9.27 5.65
N ILE A 121 -7.44 8.42 6.29
CA ILE A 121 -8.63 7.83 5.65
C ILE A 121 -9.68 8.91 5.45
N LEU A 122 -10.07 9.13 4.19
CA LEU A 122 -11.09 10.11 3.80
C LEU A 122 -12.46 9.47 3.59
N ALA A 123 -12.46 8.26 3.02
CA ALA A 123 -13.67 7.52 2.73
C ALA A 123 -13.40 6.01 2.69
N GLU A 124 -14.32 5.25 3.27
CA GLU A 124 -14.37 3.80 3.17
C GLU A 124 -15.33 3.44 2.03
N GLY A 125 -14.83 2.66 1.06
CA GLY A 125 -15.60 2.18 -0.08
C GLY A 125 -16.34 0.89 0.24
N PRO A 126 -17.00 0.30 -0.77
CA PRO A 126 -17.69 -0.96 -0.57
C PRO A 126 -16.68 -2.10 -0.35
N ASN A 127 -17.12 -3.13 0.37
CA ASN A 127 -16.43 -4.42 0.48
C ASN A 127 -17.38 -5.49 -0.04
N LEU A 128 -17.09 -6.03 -1.23
CA LEU A 128 -18.02 -6.85 -1.99
C LEU A 128 -17.43 -8.23 -2.27
N ILE A 129 -18.26 -9.24 -2.04
CA ILE A 129 -17.97 -10.63 -2.41
C ILE A 129 -18.67 -10.92 -3.73
N ILE A 130 -17.92 -11.34 -4.74
CA ILE A 130 -18.40 -11.49 -6.12
C ILE A 130 -18.72 -12.97 -6.36
N LYS A 131 -19.92 -13.25 -6.86
CA LYS A 131 -20.35 -14.62 -7.18
C LYS A 131 -19.49 -15.20 -8.30
N GLN A 132 -19.02 -16.41 -8.10
CA GLN A 132 -18.36 -17.23 -9.11
C GLN A 132 -19.02 -18.61 -9.23
N PRO A 133 -18.86 -19.31 -10.38
CA PRO A 133 -19.33 -20.68 -10.56
C PRO A 133 -18.67 -21.64 -9.57
N ASP A 134 -19.42 -22.64 -9.13
CA ASP A 134 -18.93 -23.64 -8.17
C ASP A 134 -17.79 -24.47 -8.76
N GLU A 135 -17.82 -24.75 -10.07
CA GLU A 135 -16.78 -25.49 -10.78
C GLU A 135 -15.43 -24.77 -10.72
N LEU A 136 -15.43 -23.44 -10.78
CA LEU A 136 -14.21 -22.64 -10.64
C LEU A 136 -13.65 -22.74 -9.23
N LEU A 137 -14.50 -22.60 -8.21
CA LEU A 137 -14.11 -22.70 -6.81
C LEU A 137 -13.55 -24.08 -6.47
N ASP A 138 -14.16 -25.13 -7.02
CA ASP A 138 -13.74 -26.51 -6.83
C ASP A 138 -12.45 -26.83 -7.62
N SER A 139 -12.10 -26.03 -8.63
CA SER A 139 -10.85 -26.14 -9.39
C SER A 139 -9.68 -25.34 -8.81
N MET A 140 -9.90 -24.55 -7.74
CA MET A 140 -8.84 -23.79 -7.07
C MET A 140 -7.72 -24.70 -6.55
N SER A 141 -6.52 -24.14 -6.43
CA SER A 141 -5.39 -24.80 -5.76
C SER A 141 -5.71 -25.18 -4.32
N ASP A 142 -5.04 -26.20 -3.77
CA ASP A 142 -5.26 -26.65 -2.39
C ASP A 142 -5.04 -25.52 -1.37
N TRP A 143 -4.03 -24.69 -1.60
CA TRP A 143 -3.77 -23.52 -0.75
C TRP A 143 -4.95 -22.54 -0.77
N CYS A 144 -5.50 -22.22 -1.94
CA CYS A 144 -6.64 -21.30 -2.07
C CYS A 144 -7.91 -21.90 -1.42
N LYS A 145 -8.16 -23.20 -1.62
CA LYS A 145 -9.28 -23.91 -0.98
C LYS A 145 -9.19 -23.88 0.54
N GLU A 146 -8.01 -24.15 1.10
CA GLU A 146 -7.79 -24.12 2.54
C GLU A 146 -7.91 -22.69 3.09
N HIS A 147 -7.26 -21.72 2.44
CA HIS A 147 -7.24 -20.33 2.90
C HIS A 147 -8.64 -19.71 2.87
N HIS A 148 -9.32 -19.77 1.72
CA HIS A 148 -10.66 -19.22 1.53
C HIS A 148 -11.75 -20.03 2.23
N GLY A 149 -11.51 -21.33 2.43
CA GLY A 149 -12.37 -22.18 3.25
C GLY A 149 -12.35 -21.79 4.73
N LYS A 150 -11.16 -21.58 5.29
CA LYS A 150 -10.99 -21.17 6.70
C LYS A 150 -11.51 -19.76 6.99
N SER A 151 -11.36 -18.83 6.04
CA SER A 151 -11.90 -17.47 6.19
C SER A 151 -13.42 -17.41 6.05
N GLY A 152 -14.03 -18.46 5.48
CA GLY A 152 -15.46 -18.50 5.14
C GLY A 152 -15.78 -17.82 3.80
N LEU A 153 -14.78 -17.29 3.09
CA LEU A 153 -14.97 -16.59 1.83
C LEU A 153 -15.57 -17.50 0.76
N THR A 154 -15.10 -18.76 0.63
CA THR A 154 -15.66 -19.70 -0.36
C THR A 154 -17.17 -19.88 -0.19
N LYS A 155 -17.64 -19.98 1.05
CA LYS A 155 -19.08 -20.09 1.35
C LYS A 155 -19.82 -18.80 0.98
N ALA A 156 -19.28 -17.65 1.36
CA ALA A 156 -19.87 -16.35 1.05
C ALA A 156 -19.93 -16.08 -0.47
N VAL A 157 -18.93 -16.53 -1.23
CA VAL A 157 -18.94 -16.47 -2.70
C VAL A 157 -20.08 -17.31 -3.27
N LYS A 158 -20.31 -18.52 -2.74
CA LYS A 158 -21.42 -19.37 -3.18
C LYS A 158 -22.79 -18.74 -2.89
N GLU A 159 -22.92 -18.04 -1.78
CA GLU A 159 -24.15 -17.35 -1.36
C GLU A 159 -24.33 -15.96 -1.99
N SER A 160 -23.28 -15.38 -2.58
CA SER A 160 -23.33 -14.05 -3.18
C SER A 160 -24.25 -14.01 -4.40
N THR A 161 -24.90 -12.86 -4.58
CA THR A 161 -25.70 -12.52 -5.78
C THR A 161 -25.05 -11.39 -6.59
N MET A 162 -23.89 -10.90 -6.16
CA MET A 162 -23.18 -9.79 -6.79
C MET A 162 -22.43 -10.28 -8.01
N THR A 163 -22.76 -9.75 -9.19
CA THR A 163 -22.01 -9.99 -10.41
C THR A 163 -20.78 -9.09 -10.49
N LEU A 164 -19.79 -9.48 -11.30
CA LEU A 164 -18.57 -8.69 -11.54
C LEU A 164 -18.89 -7.28 -12.06
N GLN A 165 -19.85 -7.15 -12.98
CA GLN A 165 -20.22 -5.87 -13.58
C GLN A 165 -20.93 -4.94 -12.58
N GLN A 166 -21.75 -5.50 -11.69
CA GLN A 166 -22.36 -4.73 -10.61
C GLN A 166 -21.28 -4.25 -9.63
N ALA A 167 -20.35 -5.14 -9.24
CA ALA A 167 -19.24 -4.75 -8.38
C ALA A 167 -18.39 -3.64 -9.02
N GLU A 168 -17.99 -3.78 -10.30
CA GLU A 168 -17.25 -2.74 -11.03
C GLU A 168 -18.00 -1.40 -10.99
N TYR A 169 -19.31 -1.39 -11.22
CA TYR A 169 -20.11 -0.18 -11.18
C TYR A 169 -20.13 0.47 -9.79
N GLU A 170 -20.32 -0.31 -8.73
CA GLU A 170 -20.31 0.19 -7.35
C GLU A 170 -18.96 0.83 -6.99
N PHE A 171 -17.85 0.16 -7.30
CA PHE A 171 -16.50 0.70 -7.08
C PHE A 171 -16.24 1.94 -7.93
N LEU A 172 -16.58 1.92 -9.21
CA LEU A 172 -16.41 3.06 -10.12
C LEU A 172 -17.22 4.27 -9.67
N SER A 173 -18.48 4.05 -9.26
CA SER A 173 -19.37 5.10 -8.73
C SER A 173 -18.79 5.72 -7.47
N PHE A 174 -18.26 4.89 -6.56
CA PHE A 174 -17.59 5.36 -5.36
C PHE A 174 -16.35 6.21 -5.67
N VAL A 175 -15.41 5.71 -6.48
CA VAL A 175 -14.16 6.45 -6.74
C VAL A 175 -14.40 7.75 -7.52
N ARG A 176 -15.41 7.81 -8.41
CA ARG A 176 -15.78 9.04 -9.12
C ARG A 176 -16.21 10.17 -8.20
N GLN A 177 -16.79 9.85 -7.04
CA GLN A 177 -17.19 10.84 -6.04
C GLN A 177 -15.99 11.33 -5.21
N GLN A 178 -14.90 10.56 -5.18
CA GLN A 178 -13.78 10.78 -4.27
C GLN A 178 -12.50 11.23 -4.95
N THR A 179 -12.33 10.97 -6.25
CA THR A 179 -11.09 11.25 -6.98
C THR A 179 -11.34 11.84 -8.35
N PRO A 180 -10.49 12.79 -8.79
CA PRO A 180 -10.53 13.30 -10.15
C PRO A 180 -10.10 12.19 -11.14
N PRO A 181 -10.74 12.11 -12.32
CA PRO A 181 -10.49 11.05 -13.29
C PRO A 181 -9.05 11.13 -13.83
N GLY A 182 -8.36 9.99 -13.80
CA GLY A 182 -7.06 9.77 -14.41
C GLY A 182 -5.86 10.29 -13.60
N LEU A 183 -6.05 10.81 -12.39
CA LEU A 183 -4.97 11.44 -11.61
C LEU A 183 -4.51 10.63 -10.40
N CYS A 184 -5.41 9.93 -9.72
CA CYS A 184 -5.09 9.20 -8.50
C CYS A 184 -4.54 7.78 -8.80
N PRO A 185 -3.38 7.38 -8.24
CA PRO A 185 -2.83 6.04 -8.42
C PRO A 185 -3.56 5.00 -7.57
N LEU A 186 -3.47 3.75 -8.03
CA LEU A 186 -3.85 2.58 -7.24
C LEU A 186 -2.79 2.33 -6.16
N ALA A 187 -3.19 2.02 -4.94
CA ALA A 187 -2.31 1.77 -3.81
C ALA A 187 -2.66 0.44 -3.13
N GLY A 188 -1.64 -0.24 -2.60
CA GLY A 188 -1.83 -1.52 -1.92
C GLY A 188 -0.52 -2.29 -1.77
N ASN A 189 -0.62 -3.49 -1.23
CA ASN A 189 0.52 -4.36 -1.02
C ASN A 189 0.61 -5.38 -2.16
N SER A 190 1.72 -5.41 -2.91
CA SER A 190 1.83 -6.21 -4.14
C SER A 190 0.72 -5.88 -5.15
N VAL A 191 0.25 -4.63 -5.16
CA VAL A 191 -0.95 -4.18 -5.88
C VAL A 191 -0.82 -4.27 -7.40
N HIS A 192 0.38 -4.51 -7.92
CA HIS A 192 0.58 -4.86 -9.33
C HIS A 192 -0.14 -6.16 -9.72
N ALA A 193 -0.29 -7.11 -8.80
CA ALA A 193 -1.06 -8.33 -9.00
C ALA A 193 -2.56 -8.00 -9.12
N ASP A 194 -3.09 -7.17 -8.21
CA ASP A 194 -4.48 -6.72 -8.26
C ASP A 194 -4.77 -5.94 -9.53
N LYS A 195 -3.89 -4.99 -9.86
CA LYS A 195 -3.97 -4.18 -11.08
C LYS A 195 -4.10 -5.05 -12.32
N LYS A 196 -3.35 -6.17 -12.40
CA LYS A 196 -3.42 -7.10 -13.54
C LYS A 196 -4.83 -7.68 -13.72
N PHE A 197 -5.50 -8.03 -12.63
CA PHE A 197 -6.90 -8.49 -12.65
C PHE A 197 -7.86 -7.35 -12.97
N LEU A 198 -7.68 -6.17 -12.36
CA LEU A 198 -8.54 -5.02 -12.62
C LEU A 198 -8.46 -4.52 -14.06
N ASP A 199 -7.27 -4.49 -14.67
CA ASP A 199 -7.09 -4.09 -16.07
C ASP A 199 -7.89 -5.01 -17.02
N LYS A 200 -8.01 -6.30 -16.70
CA LYS A 200 -8.74 -7.30 -17.52
C LYS A 200 -10.24 -7.33 -17.21
N TYR A 201 -10.60 -7.35 -15.92
CA TYR A 201 -11.95 -7.66 -15.46
C TYR A 201 -12.77 -6.43 -15.04
N MET A 202 -12.11 -5.32 -14.71
CA MET A 202 -12.75 -4.04 -14.36
C MET A 202 -12.12 -2.84 -15.10
N PRO A 203 -12.12 -2.85 -16.45
CA PRO A 203 -11.42 -1.85 -17.25
C PRO A 203 -11.98 -0.43 -17.11
N GLN A 204 -13.28 -0.26 -16.81
CA GLN A 204 -13.86 1.07 -16.61
C GLN A 204 -13.43 1.67 -15.27
N PHE A 205 -13.28 0.83 -14.24
CA PHE A 205 -12.66 1.23 -12.97
C PHE A 205 -11.23 1.71 -13.19
N MET A 206 -10.40 0.92 -13.87
CA MET A 206 -9.00 1.28 -14.12
C MET A 206 -8.84 2.51 -15.00
N LYS A 207 -9.75 2.76 -15.95
CA LYS A 207 -9.74 3.97 -16.78
C LYS A 207 -9.92 5.26 -15.97
N HIS A 208 -10.55 5.19 -14.80
CA HIS A 208 -10.69 6.33 -13.89
C HIS A 208 -9.41 6.58 -13.08
N LEU A 209 -8.52 5.61 -12.96
CA LEU A 209 -7.30 5.70 -12.18
C LEU A 209 -6.10 6.10 -13.03
N HIS A 210 -5.07 6.61 -12.38
CA HIS A 210 -3.78 6.84 -13.02
C HIS A 210 -3.05 5.52 -13.30
N TYR A 211 -2.18 5.49 -14.32
CA TYR A 211 -1.49 4.26 -14.73
C TYR A 211 -0.42 3.78 -13.72
N ARG A 212 0.09 4.69 -12.90
CA ARG A 212 1.08 4.40 -11.84
C ARG A 212 0.41 3.74 -10.64
N ILE A 213 1.21 3.00 -9.90
CA ILE A 213 0.82 2.37 -8.63
C ILE A 213 1.73 2.83 -7.50
N ILE A 214 1.20 2.78 -6.28
CA ILE A 214 1.95 2.89 -5.04
C ILE A 214 1.96 1.49 -4.41
N ASP A 215 3.02 0.74 -4.66
CA ASP A 215 3.16 -0.63 -4.16
C ASP A 215 3.99 -0.64 -2.86
N VAL A 216 3.32 -0.93 -1.75
CA VAL A 216 3.94 -1.00 -0.41
C VAL A 216 5.01 -2.09 -0.33
N SER A 217 4.88 -3.18 -1.11
CA SER A 217 5.90 -4.23 -1.15
C SER A 217 7.22 -3.73 -1.73
N THR A 218 7.19 -2.74 -2.64
CA THR A 218 8.42 -2.10 -3.14
C THR A 218 9.20 -1.47 -1.99
N VAL A 219 8.52 -0.69 -1.14
CA VAL A 219 9.15 -0.05 0.03
C VAL A 219 9.63 -1.10 1.03
N LYS A 220 8.81 -2.13 1.29
CA LYS A 220 9.16 -3.23 2.19
C LYS A 220 10.46 -3.92 1.78
N GLU A 221 10.62 -4.26 0.50
CA GLU A 221 11.82 -4.94 0.02
C GLU A 221 13.04 -4.00 -0.01
N LEU A 222 12.86 -2.70 -0.30
CA LEU A 222 13.94 -1.71 -0.15
C LEU A 222 14.42 -1.59 1.30
N CYS A 223 13.50 -1.55 2.27
CA CYS A 223 13.85 -1.52 3.69
C CYS A 223 14.63 -2.77 4.11
N ARG A 224 14.21 -3.96 3.68
CA ARG A 224 14.92 -5.22 3.98
C ARG A 224 16.34 -5.24 3.45
N ALA A 225 16.54 -4.80 2.21
CA ALA A 225 17.88 -4.74 1.62
C ALA A 225 18.81 -3.78 2.38
N LEU A 226 18.28 -2.64 2.86
CA LEU A 226 19.05 -1.70 3.67
C LEU A 226 19.39 -2.26 5.05
N ASP A 227 18.46 -3.02 5.66
CA ASP A 227 18.69 -3.69 6.93
C ASP A 227 19.78 -4.78 6.78
N ASP A 228 19.71 -5.60 5.73
CA ASP A 228 20.70 -6.66 5.44
C ASP A 228 22.10 -6.08 5.19
N ILE A 229 22.20 -4.95 4.49
CA ILE A 229 23.47 -4.23 4.29
C ILE A 229 23.99 -3.71 5.63
N SER A 230 23.11 -3.13 6.44
CA SER A 230 23.48 -2.59 7.75
C SER A 230 23.96 -3.70 8.70
N GLU A 231 23.34 -4.89 8.65
CA GLU A 231 23.79 -6.07 9.37
C GLU A 231 25.13 -6.59 8.87
N SER A 232 25.32 -6.68 7.55
CA SER A 232 26.59 -7.11 6.94
C SER A 232 27.75 -6.18 7.31
N ILE A 233 27.51 -4.85 7.37
CA ILE A 233 28.51 -3.87 7.83
C ILE A 233 28.86 -4.10 9.30
N LYS A 234 27.87 -4.33 10.17
CA LYS A 234 28.09 -4.61 11.59
C LYS A 234 28.87 -5.91 11.81
N GLU A 235 28.57 -6.94 11.03
CA GLU A 235 29.30 -8.21 11.04
C GLU A 235 30.77 -8.01 10.65
N LEU A 236 31.03 -7.24 9.58
CA LEU A 236 32.40 -6.95 9.17
C LEU A 236 33.14 -6.07 10.19
N GLN A 237 32.47 -5.12 10.85
CA GLN A 237 33.02 -4.37 11.98
C GLN A 237 33.38 -5.29 13.16
N PHE A 238 32.54 -6.27 13.47
CA PHE A 238 32.83 -7.27 14.49
C PHE A 238 34.09 -8.05 14.15
N TYR A 239 34.24 -8.54 12.92
CA TYR A 239 35.45 -9.24 12.50
C TYR A 239 36.68 -8.33 12.55
N ARG A 240 36.58 -7.09 12.07
CA ARG A 240 37.65 -6.08 12.16
C ARG A 240 38.14 -5.86 13.60
N ASN A 241 37.23 -5.84 14.56
CA ASN A 241 37.55 -5.52 15.96
C ASN A 241 38.11 -6.72 16.75
N ASN A 242 37.70 -7.94 16.39
CA ASN A 242 37.99 -9.14 17.19
C ASN A 242 39.02 -10.08 16.55
N ILE A 243 39.07 -10.15 15.22
CA ILE A 243 39.94 -11.11 14.51
C ILE A 243 41.18 -10.42 13.95
N PHE A 244 41.01 -9.26 13.32
CA PHE A 244 42.14 -8.57 12.70
C PHE A 244 43.04 -7.91 13.74
N LYS A 245 44.35 -8.01 13.51
CA LYS A 245 45.37 -7.40 14.39
C LYS A 245 45.10 -5.91 14.48
N LYS A 246 44.90 -5.40 15.70
CA LYS A 246 44.75 -3.96 15.93
C LYS A 246 45.94 -3.25 15.28
N LYS A 247 45.66 -2.34 14.33
CA LYS A 247 46.71 -1.46 13.82
C LYS A 247 47.32 -0.76 15.03
N THR A 248 48.63 -0.90 15.15
CA THR A 248 49.35 -0.45 16.34
C THR A 248 49.67 1.02 16.22
N ASP A 249 48.67 1.89 16.12
CA ASP A 249 48.94 3.30 15.89
C ASP A 249 48.11 4.14 16.84
N GLU A 250 48.76 4.46 17.98
CA GLU A 250 49.06 5.82 18.46
C GLU A 250 49.72 5.74 19.85
N LYS A 251 49.37 4.70 20.64
CA LYS A 251 49.97 4.44 21.95
C LYS A 251 51.44 3.98 21.88
N LYS A 252 51.86 3.29 20.81
CA LYS A 252 53.28 2.92 20.63
C LYS A 252 54.17 4.11 20.24
N ARG A 253 53.66 5.11 19.49
CA ARG A 253 54.44 6.31 19.14
C ARG A 253 54.84 7.08 20.40
N LYS A 254 53.91 7.27 21.36
CA LYS A 254 54.22 7.92 22.65
C LYS A 254 55.16 7.13 23.57
N ILE A 255 55.19 5.80 23.47
CA ILE A 255 56.08 4.97 24.31
C ILE A 255 57.51 4.95 23.74
N ILE A 256 57.66 4.99 22.41
CA ILE A 256 58.98 5.05 21.77
C ILE A 256 59.64 6.42 21.99
N GLU A 257 58.89 7.53 21.88
CA GLU A 257 59.40 8.88 22.18
C GLU A 257 59.85 9.05 23.64
N ASN A 258 59.16 8.44 24.61
CA ASN A 258 59.54 8.53 26.02
C ASN A 258 60.74 7.62 26.39
N GLY A 259 60.94 6.51 25.69
CA GLY A 259 62.03 5.56 25.97
C GLY A 259 63.38 5.95 25.35
N GLU A 260 63.40 6.81 24.34
CA GLU A 260 64.64 7.35 23.76
C GLU A 260 65.23 8.48 24.62
N ASN A 261 64.40 9.29 25.28
CA ASN A 261 64.87 10.37 26.17
C ASN A 261 65.59 9.89 27.44
N GLU A 262 65.31 8.67 27.93
CA GLU A 262 65.98 8.13 29.12
C GLU A 262 67.36 7.51 28.82
N LYS A 263 67.66 7.15 27.57
CA LYS A 263 68.96 6.54 27.20
C LYS A 263 70.07 7.54 26.86
N THR A 264 69.74 8.82 26.70
CA THR A 264 70.72 9.90 26.45
C THR A 264 71.23 10.59 27.72
N VAL A 265 70.82 10.13 28.91
CA VAL A 265 71.28 10.66 30.20
C VAL A 265 71.90 9.52 31.02
N SER A 266 73.09 9.09 30.65
CA SER A 266 73.96 8.20 31.45
C SER A 266 75.41 8.50 31.13
#